data_AF-A0A7J7JSQ3-F1
#
_entry.id   AF-A0A7J7JSQ3-F1
#
_cell.length_a   1.000
_cell.length_b   1.000
_cell.length_c   1.000
_cell.angle_alpha   90.00
_cell.angle_beta   90.00
_cell.angle_gamma   90.00
#
_symmetry.space_group_name_H-M   'P 1'
#
loop_
_entity.id
_entity.type
_entity.pdbx_description
1 polymer ?
#
loop_
_entity_poly.entity_id
_entity_poly.type
_entity_poly.pdbx_seq_one_letter_code
_entity_poly.pdbx_strand_id
1 'polypeptide(L)'
;MSFAGLETTNYFEGLTHAVLDQSKAQIEKRKDFISMCADKVVDLGEVDKDSIRMTRGKTWTTQGLTRKDVMANAAIFISAGYETTASTLQFFFYLMAIYPDIQDKLYSSILEVADENGECSYEDLKKLEYLDWCIDESMRMLPIAIRYTLL
;
A
#
# COMPACT_ATOMS: atom_id res chain seq x y z
N MET A 1 14.76 18.07 15.88
CA MET A 1 15.19 17.78 14.50
C MET A 1 14.02 17.10 13.81
N SER A 2 13.20 17.84 13.06
CA SER A 2 12.10 17.23 12.31
C SER A 2 12.68 16.62 11.04
N PHE A 3 12.51 15.31 10.88
CA PHE A 3 13.03 14.53 9.74
C PHE A 3 12.29 14.86 8.43
N ALA A 4 11.19 15.61 8.51
CA ALA A 4 10.33 16.02 7.41
C ALA A 4 10.12 17.54 7.46
N GLY A 5 10.20 18.22 6.32
CA GLY A 5 9.93 19.66 6.19
C GLY A 5 8.47 20.00 6.48
N LEU A 6 8.20 21.22 6.95
CA LEU A 6 6.85 21.68 7.30
C LEU A 6 5.80 21.47 6.19
N GLU A 7 6.22 21.56 4.92
CA GLU A 7 5.33 21.31 3.77
C GLU A 7 4.92 19.84 3.65
N THR A 8 5.87 18.91 3.86
CA THR A 8 5.59 17.48 3.81
C THR A 8 4.68 17.03 4.94
N THR A 9 4.86 17.58 6.15
CA THR A 9 3.97 17.27 7.28
C THR A 9 2.54 17.78 7.03
N ASN A 10 2.40 18.99 6.47
CA ASN A 10 1.08 19.55 6.13
C ASN A 10 0.40 18.75 5.01
N TYR A 11 1.15 18.24 4.05
CA TYR A 11 0.63 17.37 2.99
C TYR A 11 0.08 16.05 3.56
N PHE A 12 0.86 15.35 4.39
CA PHE A 12 0.41 14.09 5.00
C PHE A 12 -0.74 14.30 5.99
N GLU A 13 -0.77 15.43 6.70
CA GLU A 13 -1.90 15.81 7.54
C GLU A 13 -3.17 16.02 6.71
N GLY A 14 -3.11 16.82 5.64
CA GLY A 14 -4.24 17.02 4.73
C GLY A 14 -4.73 15.71 4.09
N LEU A 15 -3.80 14.85 3.67
CA LEU A 15 -4.13 13.56 3.06
C LEU A 15 -4.78 12.60 4.07
N THR A 16 -4.24 12.50 5.28
CA THR A 16 -4.82 11.64 6.32
C THR A 16 -6.20 12.13 6.76
N HIS A 17 -6.42 13.44 6.84
CA HIS A 17 -7.74 14.01 7.09
C HIS A 17 -8.72 13.70 5.96
N ALA A 18 -8.34 13.91 4.70
CA ALA A 18 -9.19 13.61 3.55
C ALA A 18 -9.57 12.12 3.48
N VAL A 19 -8.61 11.22 3.73
CA VAL A 19 -8.83 9.77 3.71
C VAL A 19 -9.69 9.32 4.90
N LEU A 20 -9.51 9.90 6.09
CA LEU A 20 -10.35 9.60 7.26
C LEU A 20 -11.79 10.10 7.07
N ASP A 21 -11.98 11.25 6.44
CA ASP A 21 -13.31 11.79 6.16
C ASP A 21 -14.02 10.98 5.06
N GLN A 22 -13.26 10.55 4.04
CA GLN A 22 -13.75 9.67 2.99
C GLN A 22 -14.05 8.26 3.51
N SER A 23 -13.22 7.73 4.43
CA SER A 23 -13.46 6.44 5.08
C SER A 23 -14.68 6.51 5.99
N LYS A 24 -14.92 7.63 6.70
CA LYS A 24 -16.15 7.87 7.49
C LYS A 24 -17.42 7.87 6.64
N ALA A 25 -17.36 8.36 5.42
CA ALA A 25 -18.47 8.31 4.46
C ALA A 25 -18.69 6.90 3.84
N GLN A 26 -17.68 6.03 3.92
CA GLN A 26 -17.65 4.70 3.27
C GLN A 26 -17.58 3.53 4.26
N ILE A 27 -17.77 3.76 5.58
CA ILE A 27 -17.56 2.79 6.67
C ILE A 27 -18.27 1.45 6.42
N GLU A 28 -19.37 1.42 5.67
CA GLU A 28 -20.14 0.20 5.45
C GLU A 28 -19.66 -0.69 4.29
N LYS A 29 -18.73 -0.25 3.42
CA LYS A 29 -18.34 -1.02 2.22
C LYS A 29 -16.89 -1.48 2.09
N ARG A 30 -15.91 -0.87 2.79
CA ARG A 30 -14.50 -1.30 2.70
C ARG A 30 -13.85 -1.49 4.08
N LYS A 31 -13.53 -2.74 4.40
CA LYS A 31 -12.62 -3.11 5.50
C LYS A 31 -11.17 -2.91 5.05
N ASP A 32 -10.74 -1.67 4.89
CA ASP A 32 -9.34 -1.37 4.64
C ASP A 32 -8.56 -1.11 5.95
N PHE A 33 -7.23 -1.09 5.84
CA PHE A 33 -6.33 -0.91 6.98
C PHE A 33 -6.58 0.41 7.72
N ILE A 34 -6.94 1.48 7.00
CA ILE A 34 -7.16 2.81 7.59
C ILE A 34 -8.48 2.85 8.35
N SER A 35 -9.54 2.22 7.83
CA SER A 35 -10.79 2.00 8.54
C SER A 35 -10.56 1.19 9.84
N MET A 36 -9.75 0.14 9.78
CA MET A 36 -9.35 -0.62 10.98
C MET A 36 -8.53 0.22 11.98
N CYS A 37 -7.65 1.10 11.48
CA CYS A 37 -6.91 2.03 12.34
C CYS A 37 -7.85 3.07 12.98
N ALA A 38 -8.79 3.61 12.21
CA ALA A 38 -9.79 4.60 12.63
C ALA A 38 -10.72 4.04 13.72
N ASP A 39 -11.17 2.80 13.59
CA ASP A 39 -11.97 2.07 14.59
C ASP A 39 -11.24 1.88 15.93
N LYS A 40 -9.91 1.88 15.90
CA LYS A 40 -9.03 1.78 17.08
C LYS A 40 -8.43 3.12 17.52
N VAL A 41 -8.86 4.24 16.93
CA VAL A 41 -8.44 5.56 17.38
C VAL A 41 -9.12 5.85 18.71
N VAL A 42 -8.31 5.87 19.77
CA VAL A 42 -8.73 6.40 21.06
C VAL A 42 -8.47 7.91 20.98
N ASP A 43 -9.54 8.69 20.87
CA ASP A 43 -9.43 10.14 21.02
C ASP A 43 -8.85 10.42 22.41
N LEU A 44 -7.92 11.38 22.48
CA LEU A 44 -7.10 11.73 23.66
C LEU A 44 -7.89 12.17 24.92
N GLY A 45 -9.21 11.99 24.95
CA GLY A 45 -10.11 12.33 26.05
C GLY A 45 -10.63 11.16 26.89
N GLU A 46 -10.60 9.92 26.38
CA GLU A 46 -11.09 8.75 27.14
C GLU A 46 -10.07 7.61 27.08
N VAL A 47 -9.10 7.66 28.00
CA VAL A 47 -8.44 6.42 28.45
C VAL A 47 -9.52 5.64 29.21
N ASP A 48 -10.23 4.79 28.50
CA ASP A 48 -11.17 3.86 29.10
C ASP A 48 -10.37 2.95 30.07
N LYS A 49 -10.76 3.01 31.34
CA LYS A 49 -10.13 2.24 32.42
C LYS A 49 -10.32 0.73 32.22
N ASP A 50 -11.21 0.32 31.32
CA ASP A 50 -11.44 -1.08 30.93
C ASP A 50 -10.43 -1.63 29.90
N SER A 51 -9.55 -0.79 29.32
CA SER A 51 -8.51 -1.21 28.37
C SER A 51 -7.31 -1.93 29.01
N ILE A 52 -7.29 -2.03 30.34
CA ILE A 52 -6.23 -2.66 31.13
C ILE A 52 -6.57 -4.15 31.32
N ARG A 53 -6.01 -5.02 30.47
CA ARG A 53 -6.12 -6.48 30.65
C ARG A 53 -4.96 -7.01 31.50
N MET A 54 -5.26 -7.50 32.70
CA MET A 54 -4.30 -8.22 33.53
C MET A 54 -4.20 -9.68 33.10
N THR A 55 -3.01 -10.15 32.78
CA THR A 55 -2.72 -11.59 32.72
C THR A 55 -1.33 -11.84 33.30
N ARG A 56 -1.25 -12.69 34.33
CA ARG A 56 0.00 -13.06 35.04
C ARG A 56 0.83 -11.86 35.54
N GLY A 57 0.19 -10.87 36.15
CA GLY A 57 0.89 -9.76 36.83
C GLY A 57 1.63 -8.78 35.92
N LYS A 58 1.45 -8.86 34.58
CA LYS A 58 1.90 -7.85 33.63
C LYS A 58 0.72 -7.02 33.17
N THR A 59 0.81 -5.70 33.36
CA THR A 59 -0.17 -4.74 32.88
C THR A 59 0.04 -4.50 31.38
N TRP A 60 -0.83 -5.05 30.53
CA TRP A 60 -0.89 -4.65 29.12
C TRP A 60 -1.99 -3.61 28.98
N THR A 61 -1.60 -2.37 28.71
CA THR A 61 -2.55 -1.35 28.26
C THR A 61 -2.87 -1.66 26.81
N THR A 62 -4.15 -1.85 26.49
CA THR A 62 -4.61 -1.83 25.10
C THR A 62 -4.60 -0.37 24.67
N GLN A 63 -3.41 0.22 24.48
CA GLN A 63 -3.31 1.57 23.96
C GLN A 63 -3.84 1.55 22.53
N GLY A 64 -4.98 2.22 22.32
CA GLY A 64 -5.46 2.52 20.99
C GLY A 64 -4.44 3.39 20.24
N LEU A 65 -4.60 3.47 18.92
CA LEU A 65 -3.71 4.27 18.08
C LEU A 65 -4.03 5.76 18.30
N THR A 66 -3.02 6.57 18.61
CA THR A 66 -3.20 8.03 18.63
C THR A 66 -3.34 8.53 17.19
N ARG A 67 -4.03 9.66 16.97
CA ARG A 67 -4.06 10.34 15.65
C ARG A 67 -2.67 10.54 15.03
N LYS A 68 -1.67 10.86 15.86
CA LYS A 68 -0.27 11.00 15.44
C LYS A 68 0.34 9.67 14.99
N ASP A 69 0.00 8.56 15.64
CA ASP A 69 0.48 7.22 15.28
C ASP A 69 -0.13 6.76 13.96
N VAL A 70 -1.43 7.02 13.76
CA VAL A 70 -2.11 6.76 12.47
C VAL A 70 -1.45 7.55 11.34
N MET A 71 -1.14 8.84 11.57
CA MET A 71 -0.47 9.67 10.58
C MET A 71 0.95 9.19 10.28
N ALA A 72 1.73 8.87 11.31
CA ALA A 72 3.08 8.35 11.14
C ALA A 72 3.08 7.02 10.35
N ASN A 73 2.17 6.11 10.68
CA ASN A 73 2.02 4.85 9.96
C ASN A 73 1.60 5.08 8.51
N ALA A 74 0.64 5.96 8.23
CA ALA A 74 0.22 6.29 6.87
C ALA A 74 1.39 6.84 6.03
N ALA A 75 2.21 7.72 6.60
CA ALA A 75 3.40 8.24 5.92
C ALA A 75 4.42 7.14 5.59
N ILE A 76 4.63 6.18 6.50
CA ILE A 76 5.49 5.02 6.25
C ILE A 76 4.94 4.15 5.11
N PHE A 77 3.64 3.84 5.11
CA PHE A 77 3.04 3.02 4.05
C PHE A 77 3.12 3.69 2.68
N ILE A 78 2.87 4.99 2.61
CA ILE A 78 2.95 5.74 1.34
C ILE A 78 4.40 5.78 0.85
N SER A 79 5.35 6.15 1.71
CA SER A 79 6.76 6.23 1.30
C SER A 79 7.34 4.87 0.90
N ALA A 80 7.09 3.83 1.71
CA ALA A 80 7.55 2.47 1.41
C ALA A 80 6.90 1.90 0.14
N GLY A 81 5.60 2.14 -0.08
CA GLY A 81 4.88 1.67 -1.25
C GLY A 81 5.20 2.43 -2.53
N TYR A 82 5.46 3.74 -2.43
CA TYR A 82 5.71 4.59 -3.60
C TYR A 82 7.05 4.25 -4.27
N GLU A 83 8.16 4.33 -3.53
CA GLU A 83 9.50 4.17 -4.11
C GLU A 83 9.70 2.75 -4.67
N THR A 84 9.22 1.74 -3.93
CA THR A 84 9.34 0.34 -4.34
C THR A 84 8.51 0.04 -5.58
N THR A 85 7.24 0.46 -5.61
CA THR A 85 6.36 0.21 -6.77
C THR A 85 6.84 0.97 -8.01
N ALA A 86 7.27 2.22 -7.85
CA ALA A 86 7.83 3.01 -8.96
C ALA A 86 9.06 2.33 -9.56
N SER A 87 9.97 1.84 -8.71
CA SER A 87 11.15 1.10 -9.15
C SER A 87 10.78 -0.22 -9.85
N THR A 88 9.78 -0.96 -9.36
CA THR A 88 9.29 -2.19 -10.03
C THR A 88 8.84 -1.91 -11.44
N LEU A 89 7.98 -0.89 -11.60
CA LEU A 89 7.44 -0.53 -12.91
C LEU A 89 8.55 -0.07 -13.86
N GLN A 90 9.51 0.71 -13.35
CA GLN A 90 10.66 1.14 -14.14
C GLN A 90 11.46 -0.05 -14.68
N PHE A 91 11.78 -1.04 -13.85
CA PHE A 91 12.51 -2.23 -14.28
C PHE A 91 11.70 -3.12 -15.21
N PHE A 92 10.41 -3.29 -14.93
CA PHE A 92 9.50 -4.01 -15.80
C PHE A 92 9.47 -3.41 -17.22
N PHE A 93 9.23 -2.11 -17.35
CA PHE A 93 9.20 -1.44 -18.66
C PHE A 93 10.57 -1.43 -19.34
N TYR A 94 11.65 -1.31 -18.57
CA TYR A 94 13.00 -1.44 -19.11
C TYR A 94 13.24 -2.81 -19.75
N LEU A 95 12.81 -3.90 -19.10
CA LEU A 95 12.91 -5.25 -19.66
C LEU A 95 12.02 -5.42 -20.88
N MET A 96 10.80 -4.88 -20.87
CA MET A 96 9.92 -4.92 -22.05
C MET A 96 10.55 -4.19 -23.26
N ALA A 97 11.24 -3.07 -23.03
CA ALA A 97 11.93 -2.35 -24.10
C ALA A 97 13.14 -3.12 -24.68
N ILE A 98 13.79 -3.97 -23.88
CA ILE A 98 14.93 -4.81 -24.30
C ILE A 98 14.48 -6.11 -24.97
N TYR A 99 13.32 -6.63 -24.58
CA TYR A 99 12.75 -7.88 -25.10
C TYR A 99 11.43 -7.62 -25.85
N PRO A 100 11.48 -7.03 -27.05
CA PRO A 100 10.28 -6.66 -27.82
C PRO A 100 9.40 -7.86 -28.15
N ASP A 101 9.99 -9.04 -28.40
CA ASP A 101 9.23 -10.27 -28.68
C ASP A 101 8.31 -10.65 -27.50
N ILE A 102 8.77 -10.42 -26.26
CA ILE A 102 8.00 -10.68 -25.04
C ILE A 102 6.93 -9.59 -24.84
N GLN A 103 7.28 -8.33 -25.11
CA GLN A 103 6.35 -7.21 -25.07
C GLN A 103 5.17 -7.43 -26.04
N ASP A 104 5.44 -7.83 -27.29
CA ASP A 104 4.41 -8.07 -28.30
C ASP A 104 3.47 -9.22 -27.90
N LYS A 105 4.03 -10.27 -27.31
CA LYS A 105 3.25 -11.38 -26.77
C LYS A 105 2.38 -10.94 -25.60
N LEU A 106 2.92 -10.12 -24.69
CA LEU A 106 2.16 -9.57 -23.57
C LEU A 106 1.03 -8.65 -24.04
N TYR A 107 1.32 -7.77 -25.00
CA TYR A 107 0.33 -6.88 -25.59
C TYR A 107 -0.80 -7.67 -26.26
N SER A 108 -0.48 -8.72 -27.00
CA SER A 108 -1.47 -9.62 -27.60
C SER A 108 -2.35 -10.28 -26.54
N SER A 109 -1.74 -10.79 -25.46
CA SER A 109 -2.48 -11.38 -24.33
C SER A 109 -3.42 -10.38 -23.64
N ILE A 110 -3.03 -9.10 -23.57
CA ILE A 110 -3.89 -8.05 -22.99
C ILE A 110 -5.06 -7.75 -23.93
N LEU A 111 -4.82 -7.65 -25.24
CA LEU A 111 -5.87 -7.41 -26.23
C LEU A 111 -6.90 -8.54 -26.31
N GLU A 112 -6.51 -9.79 -26.03
CA GLU A 112 -7.45 -10.92 -25.97
C GLU A 112 -8.44 -10.81 -24.81
N VAL A 113 -8.08 -10.07 -23.76
CA VAL A 113 -8.86 -9.92 -22.53
C VAL A 113 -9.58 -8.58 -22.46
N ALA A 114 -9.03 -7.55 -23.09
CA ALA A 114 -9.62 -6.21 -23.15
C ALA A 114 -10.90 -6.20 -23.99
N ASP A 115 -11.81 -5.27 -23.67
CA ASP A 115 -13.03 -5.07 -24.45
C ASP A 115 -12.78 -4.39 -25.80
N GLU A 116 -13.84 -4.18 -26.59
CA GLU A 116 -13.75 -3.51 -27.91
C GLU A 116 -13.21 -2.07 -27.82
N ASN A 117 -13.22 -1.45 -26.63
CA ASN A 117 -12.68 -0.11 -26.38
C ASN A 117 -11.25 -0.15 -25.81
N GLY A 118 -10.68 -1.34 -25.55
CA GLY A 118 -9.38 -1.51 -24.91
C GLY A 118 -9.41 -1.32 -23.38
N GLU A 119 -10.58 -1.34 -22.77
CA GLU A 119 -10.74 -1.26 -21.31
C GLU A 119 -10.73 -2.66 -20.69
N CYS A 120 -10.05 -2.80 -19.54
CA CYS A 120 -10.04 -4.02 -18.74
C CYS A 120 -10.77 -3.76 -17.42
N SER A 121 -11.76 -4.61 -17.09
CA SER A 121 -12.39 -4.56 -15.77
C SER A 121 -11.47 -5.19 -14.70
N TYR A 122 -11.80 -4.98 -13.42
CA TYR A 122 -11.06 -5.61 -12.32
C TYR A 122 -11.12 -7.15 -12.35
N GLU A 123 -12.19 -7.73 -12.89
CA GLU A 123 -12.29 -9.18 -13.06
C GLU A 123 -11.41 -9.68 -14.20
N ASP A 124 -11.22 -8.86 -15.23
CA ASP A 124 -10.38 -9.18 -16.39
C ASP A 124 -8.90 -9.17 -16.05
N LEU A 125 -8.46 -8.33 -15.11
CA LEU A 125 -7.09 -8.34 -14.60
C LEU A 125 -6.68 -9.72 -14.07
N LYS A 126 -7.61 -10.49 -13.48
CA LYS A 126 -7.33 -11.84 -12.98
C LYS A 126 -7.05 -12.86 -14.09
N LYS A 127 -7.43 -12.54 -15.33
CA LYS A 127 -7.20 -13.40 -16.50
C LYS A 127 -5.84 -13.13 -17.16
N LEU A 128 -5.15 -12.06 -16.77
CA LEU A 128 -3.84 -11.67 -17.32
C LEU A 128 -2.68 -12.43 -16.66
N GLU A 129 -2.73 -13.76 -16.64
CA GLU A 129 -1.69 -14.60 -16.01
C GLU A 129 -0.30 -14.34 -16.61
N TYR A 130 -0.23 -14.03 -17.91
CA TYR A 130 1.04 -13.74 -18.58
C TYR A 130 1.68 -12.42 -18.10
N LEU A 131 0.86 -11.45 -17.70
CA LEU A 131 1.35 -10.20 -17.10
C LEU A 131 2.00 -10.49 -15.75
N ASP A 132 1.36 -11.31 -14.91
CA ASP A 132 1.91 -11.71 -13.61
C ASP A 132 3.26 -12.41 -13.77
N TRP A 133 3.38 -13.33 -14.73
CA TRP A 133 4.67 -13.98 -15.01
C TRP A 133 5.76 -13.00 -15.45
N CYS A 134 5.42 -11.99 -16.26
CA CYS A 134 6.37 -10.98 -16.70
C CYS A 134 6.83 -10.08 -15.54
N ILE A 135 5.92 -9.73 -14.62
CA ILE A 135 6.25 -8.95 -13.42
C ILE A 135 7.14 -9.77 -12.47
N ASP A 136 6.77 -11.03 -12.22
CA ASP A 136 7.56 -11.94 -11.37
C ASP A 136 8.97 -12.14 -11.92
N GLU A 137 9.10 -12.35 -13.24
CA GLU A 137 10.39 -12.50 -13.88
C GLU A 137 11.21 -11.20 -13.84
N SER A 138 10.55 -10.05 -13.99
CA SER A 138 11.20 -8.74 -13.86
C SER A 138 11.78 -8.56 -12.46
N MET A 139 11.04 -8.92 -11.42
CA MET A 139 11.50 -8.87 -10.03
C MET A 139 12.57 -9.92 -9.71
N ARG A 140 12.55 -11.08 -10.39
CA ARG A 140 13.59 -12.12 -10.28
C ARG A 140 14.92 -11.65 -10.89
N MET A 141 14.86 -10.96 -12.04
CA MET A 141 16.04 -10.44 -12.75
C MET A 141 16.60 -9.18 -12.10
N LEU A 142 15.73 -8.25 -11.71
CA LEU A 142 16.07 -6.95 -11.14
C LEU A 142 15.35 -6.76 -9.79
N PRO A 143 15.84 -7.41 -8.71
CA PRO A 143 15.23 -7.30 -7.40
C PRO A 143 15.44 -5.90 -6.80
N ILE A 144 14.35 -5.28 -6.35
CA ILE A 144 14.36 -3.92 -5.76
C ILE A 144 14.78 -3.97 -4.29
N ALA A 145 14.40 -5.05 -3.61
CA ALA A 145 14.88 -5.32 -2.26
C ALA A 145 16.28 -5.95 -2.33
N ILE A 146 17.19 -5.44 -1.51
CA ILE A 146 18.55 -5.98 -1.38
C ILE A 146 18.44 -7.47 -1.07
N ARG A 147 18.90 -8.30 -1.99
CA ARG A 147 19.12 -9.72 -1.73
C ARG A 147 20.36 -9.80 -0.86
N TYR A 148 20.18 -10.02 0.45
CA TYR A 148 21.26 -10.35 1.38
C TYR A 148 21.86 -11.72 1.00
N THR A 149 22.62 -11.76 -0.10
CA THR A 149 23.48 -12.90 -0.38
C THR A 149 24.72 -12.67 0.46
N LEU A 150 24.69 -13.24 1.67
CA LEU A 150 25.75 -13.19 2.66
C LEU A 150 27.07 -13.73 2.06
N LEU A 151 28.16 -12.99 2.30
CA LEU A 151 29.52 -13.53 2.34
C LEU A 151 29.67 -14.44 3.58
#